data_AF-B6JWC7-F1
#
_entry.id   AF-B6JWC7-F1
#
_cell.length_a   1.000
_cell.length_b   1.000
_cell.length_c   1.000
_cell.angle_alpha   90.00
_cell.angle_beta   90.00
_cell.angle_gamma   90.00
#
_symmetry.space_group_name_H-M   'P 1'
#
loop_
_entity.id
_entity.type
_entity.pdbx_description
1 polymer ?
#
loop_
_entity_poly.entity_id
_entity_poly.type
_entity_poly.pdbx_seq_one_letter_code
_entity_poly.pdbx_strand_id
1 'polypeptide(L)'
;MAHRSERADEDYYRGRREGNDDARDRSASPSSRFDSRYDERGSTGSGFARSRSPRRSVYASHDDEYNLHRREAYSSYSSGYFSRGLSDPYSLNSIVPYDRFIRWYSQENHVSATSEDLYKSLHKSYNSYKQDLFARTAESFVEKHMNEAWFQDTYKAIANEDPVSVSDVEKTYRSNLHDRFMKRLQDGAYDEYSIHENVMQKDEALDEDIAPPVPTTSYKTVDVDPLFPETPVLSIQHVPVDVSAEQINEFFEKIDLVSYYSISAPRPLHNFVRTIFVYIKPGFNVDAAMELLNEKQLADNFTILTEKVKIPEKKADVVAPVFYTKENLEKLQYLLDRVINLLAARYDLDRDVSQRIRDHLISLKASSNMEEVDQLDEEQYCDLLVLYLREVLTYDFWKRKHYGCYLALLQDTPSGYVKTQKIEDTYEPTQEETVLFSNLEFDYSCLLDSATVDLSVLGARPAEEMVEKKIEAAIGKEDEQKYRCHVGECTKLFLGPEIR
;
A
#
# COMPACT_ATOMS: atom_id res chain seq x y z
N MET A 1 -9.04 60.62 14.84
CA MET A 1 -10.20 60.52 15.76
C MET A 1 -10.04 59.24 16.55
N ALA A 2 -9.90 59.35 17.88
CA ALA A 2 -10.00 58.34 18.95
C ALA A 2 -9.18 57.02 18.81
N HIS A 3 -8.43 56.48 19.78
CA HIS A 3 -8.02 56.90 21.13
C HIS A 3 -6.83 55.99 21.56
N ARG A 4 -5.93 56.56 22.36
CA ARG A 4 -4.92 55.97 23.29
C ARG A 4 -5.41 54.74 24.09
N SER A 5 -4.63 53.91 24.79
CA SER A 5 -3.19 53.72 25.08
C SER A 5 -3.03 52.46 25.96
N GLU A 6 -1.88 51.79 25.84
CA GLU A 6 -0.97 51.19 26.85
C GLU A 6 -1.37 50.83 28.31
N ARG A 7 -0.61 49.83 28.81
CA ARG A 7 -0.21 49.42 30.19
C ARG A 7 -1.06 48.32 30.84
N ALA A 8 -0.52 47.15 31.21
CA ALA A 8 0.63 46.77 32.06
C ALA A 8 0.35 46.84 33.58
N ASP A 9 0.67 45.72 34.22
CA ASP A 9 1.01 45.45 35.63
C ASP A 9 -0.03 44.95 36.67
N GLU A 10 0.39 43.84 37.28
CA GLU A 10 0.43 43.48 38.71
C GLU A 10 -0.79 42.86 39.47
N ASP A 11 -0.48 41.66 39.99
CA ASP A 11 -0.70 41.16 41.36
C ASP A 11 -2.04 41.34 42.09
N TYR A 12 -2.69 40.21 42.43
CA TYR A 12 -3.04 39.82 43.83
C TYR A 12 -3.96 38.58 43.84
N TYR A 13 -3.56 37.48 44.47
CA TYR A 13 -4.25 36.91 45.65
C TYR A 13 -3.51 35.68 46.21
N ARG A 14 -3.04 35.82 47.46
CA ARG A 14 -2.56 34.78 48.38
C ARG A 14 -3.72 34.21 49.21
N GLY A 15 -3.60 32.94 49.63
CA GLY A 15 -3.97 32.46 50.97
C GLY A 15 -4.59 31.04 51.03
N ARG A 16 -3.87 29.99 51.48
CA ARG A 16 -3.74 29.43 52.87
C ARG A 16 -4.91 28.48 53.26
N ARG A 17 -4.75 27.20 53.65
CA ARG A 17 -4.12 26.54 54.85
C ARG A 17 -4.11 25.00 54.62
N GLU A 18 -3.08 24.21 54.97
CA GLU A 18 -2.78 23.52 56.27
C GLU A 18 -3.99 22.76 56.87
N GLY A 19 -3.98 21.47 57.28
CA GLY A 19 -2.98 20.42 57.51
C GLY A 19 -3.63 19.22 58.25
N ASN A 20 -2.79 18.25 58.68
CA ASN A 20 -2.98 17.11 59.61
C ASN A 20 -3.28 15.69 59.05
N ASP A 21 -2.21 14.88 58.99
CA ASP A 21 -1.87 13.76 59.88
C ASP A 21 -3.02 12.92 60.49
N ASP A 22 -3.00 11.59 60.26
CA ASP A 22 -2.80 10.62 61.34
C ASP A 22 -2.55 9.19 60.84
N ALA A 23 -1.81 8.44 61.66
CA ALA A 23 -1.13 7.19 61.38
C ALA A 23 -1.78 5.94 62.02
N ARG A 24 -1.18 4.77 61.71
CA ARG A 24 -1.25 3.45 62.41
C ARG A 24 -2.47 2.57 62.05
N ASP A 25 -2.45 1.23 62.08
CA ASP A 25 -1.48 0.25 62.56
C ASP A 25 -1.77 -1.14 61.92
N ARG A 26 -0.82 -2.05 62.17
CA ARG A 26 -0.70 -3.49 61.85
C ARG A 26 -1.97 -4.33 62.14
N SER A 27 -2.20 -5.49 61.50
CA SER A 27 -1.83 -6.84 61.98
C SER A 27 -2.43 -7.91 61.04
N ALA A 28 -1.65 -8.85 60.50
CA ALA A 28 -1.50 -10.25 60.94
C ALA A 28 -2.64 -11.24 60.56
N SER A 29 -2.24 -12.30 59.84
CA SER A 29 -2.97 -13.49 59.37
C SER A 29 -3.54 -14.38 60.52
N PRO A 30 -4.31 -15.47 60.26
CA PRO A 30 -3.71 -16.74 59.81
C PRO A 30 -4.58 -17.72 58.99
N SER A 31 -3.90 -18.77 58.54
CA SER A 31 -4.29 -19.93 57.72
C SER A 31 -5.34 -20.89 58.30
N SER A 32 -5.95 -21.68 57.39
CA SER A 32 -6.11 -23.14 57.48
C SER A 32 -6.10 -23.69 56.04
N ARG A 33 -5.20 -24.57 55.58
CA ARG A 33 -4.99 -26.00 55.89
C ARG A 33 -6.28 -26.82 55.95
N PHE A 34 -6.62 -27.46 54.83
CA PHE A 34 -7.15 -28.82 54.84
C PHE A 34 -6.60 -29.61 53.65
N ASP A 35 -6.25 -30.84 53.96
CA ASP A 35 -5.51 -31.85 53.21
C ASP A 35 -6.47 -33.05 53.04
N SER A 36 -6.52 -33.68 51.86
CA SER A 36 -6.92 -35.08 51.58
C SER A 36 -7.31 -35.21 50.09
N ARG A 37 -6.61 -35.98 49.24
CA ARG A 37 -6.34 -37.44 49.18
C ARG A 37 -7.41 -38.25 48.42
N TYR A 38 -6.91 -38.98 47.40
CA TYR A 38 -7.49 -40.10 46.63
C TYR A 38 -8.72 -39.73 45.75
N ASP A 39 -8.92 -40.22 44.52
CA ASP A 39 -8.62 -41.55 44.00
C ASP A 39 -8.61 -41.62 42.45
N GLU A 40 -8.14 -42.77 41.98
CA GLU A 40 -7.96 -43.29 40.62
C GLU A 40 -9.17 -43.33 39.65
N ARG A 41 -8.81 -43.57 38.36
CA ARG A 41 -9.55 -44.21 37.23
C ARG A 41 -10.33 -43.32 36.26
N GLY A 42 -9.75 -43.24 35.04
CA GLY A 42 -10.28 -44.04 33.94
C GLY A 42 -11.10 -43.34 32.85
N SER A 43 -10.69 -43.64 31.61
CA SER A 43 -11.55 -43.80 30.43
C SER A 43 -11.80 -42.61 29.50
N THR A 44 -11.21 -42.75 28.30
CA THR A 44 -11.82 -42.56 26.96
C THR A 44 -12.57 -41.26 26.65
N GLY A 45 -12.09 -40.53 25.64
CA GLY A 45 -12.93 -39.55 24.96
C GLY A 45 -12.20 -38.71 23.92
N SER A 46 -12.35 -39.11 22.67
CA SER A 46 -12.16 -38.35 21.41
C SER A 46 -12.07 -36.82 21.53
N GLY A 47 -10.97 -36.24 21.03
CA GLY A 47 -10.82 -34.81 20.81
C GLY A 47 -10.24 -34.55 19.42
N PHE A 48 -11.06 -33.97 18.56
CA PHE A 48 -10.76 -33.59 17.18
C PHE A 48 -9.45 -32.81 17.04
N ALA A 49 -8.59 -33.29 16.14
CA ALA A 49 -7.44 -32.55 15.65
C ALA A 49 -7.92 -31.33 14.87
N ARG A 50 -7.80 -30.13 15.45
CA ARG A 50 -7.86 -28.88 14.69
C ARG A 50 -6.56 -28.74 13.90
N SER A 51 -6.67 -29.05 12.61
CA SER A 51 -5.66 -28.76 11.61
C SER A 51 -5.28 -27.29 11.63
N ARG A 52 -3.97 -27.05 11.71
CA ARG A 52 -3.33 -25.75 11.67
C ARG A 52 -3.52 -25.13 10.28
N SER A 53 -4.18 -23.98 10.22
CA SER A 53 -4.14 -23.12 9.03
C SER A 53 -2.77 -22.42 8.92
N PRO A 54 -2.13 -22.37 7.74
CA PRO A 54 -0.84 -21.70 7.55
C PRO A 54 -0.97 -20.18 7.50
N ARG A 55 0.00 -19.50 8.13
CA ARG A 55 0.29 -18.07 8.05
C ARG A 55 1.02 -17.72 6.73
N ARG A 56 0.66 -16.59 6.11
CA ARG A 56 1.51 -15.45 5.67
C ARG A 56 0.79 -14.66 4.56
N SER A 57 0.52 -13.35 4.72
CA SER A 57 1.43 -12.19 4.65
C SER A 57 1.41 -11.55 3.27
N VAL A 58 0.65 -10.44 3.19
CA VAL A 58 0.86 -9.30 2.30
C VAL A 58 0.53 -8.08 3.17
N TYR A 59 1.27 -6.98 3.03
CA TYR A 59 1.12 -5.75 3.81
C TYR A 59 -0.33 -5.26 3.79
N ALA A 60 -1.08 -5.61 4.81
CA ALA A 60 -2.36 -5.00 5.16
C ALA A 60 -2.08 -4.12 6.37
N SER A 61 -2.33 -2.82 6.22
CA SER A 61 -2.53 -1.92 7.34
C SER A 61 -3.72 -2.45 8.14
N HIS A 62 -3.43 -3.26 9.15
CA HIS A 62 -4.41 -3.83 10.05
C HIS A 62 -3.91 -3.52 11.45
N ASP A 63 -4.29 -2.34 11.94
CA ASP A 63 -4.21 -1.96 13.36
C ASP A 63 -5.03 -0.68 13.54
N ASP A 64 -6.35 -0.78 13.32
CA ASP A 64 -7.33 0.21 13.80
C ASP A 64 -8.67 -0.51 14.04
N GLU A 65 -8.79 -1.25 15.15
CA GLU A 65 -10.09 -1.71 15.66
C GLU A 65 -10.52 -0.82 16.83
N TYR A 66 -11.54 0.00 16.60
CA TYR A 66 -12.25 0.77 17.61
C TYR A 66 -13.25 -0.16 18.33
N ASN A 67 -12.90 -0.62 19.52
CA ASN A 67 -13.86 -1.23 20.45
C ASN A 67 -14.28 -0.21 21.52
N LEU A 68 -15.27 0.63 21.20
CA LEU A 68 -16.09 1.32 22.20
C LEU A 68 -17.17 0.33 22.66
N HIS A 69 -17.06 -0.12 23.92
CA HIS A 69 -17.98 -0.99 24.68
C HIS A 69 -17.75 -2.52 24.67
N ARG A 70 -16.80 -2.98 25.50
CA ARG A 70 -17.07 -4.02 26.52
C ARG A 70 -16.01 -4.03 27.62
N ARG A 71 -16.21 -3.23 28.68
CA ARG A 71 -15.36 -3.30 29.87
C ARG A 71 -16.08 -4.04 31.00
N GLU A 72 -16.45 -5.28 30.75
CA GLU A 72 -16.79 -6.24 31.79
C GLU A 72 -16.21 -7.61 31.40
N ALA A 73 -15.48 -8.22 32.33
CA ALA A 73 -14.89 -9.56 32.25
C ALA A 73 -13.51 -9.73 31.58
N TYR A 74 -12.47 -9.05 32.08
CA TYR A 74 -11.11 -9.63 32.15
C TYR A 74 -10.38 -9.17 33.42
N SER A 75 -10.91 -9.62 34.57
CA SER A 75 -10.18 -9.63 35.85
C SER A 75 -9.88 -11.07 36.24
N SER A 76 -8.98 -11.72 35.49
CA SER A 76 -8.18 -12.87 35.93
C SER A 76 -7.24 -13.24 34.78
N TYR A 77 -6.04 -13.74 35.10
CA TYR A 77 -4.93 -14.02 34.19
C TYR A 77 -4.04 -12.85 33.81
N SER A 78 -3.35 -12.30 34.81
CA SER A 78 -1.91 -12.55 34.97
C SER A 78 -1.37 -11.64 36.06
N SER A 79 -0.82 -12.22 37.12
CA SER A 79 -0.18 -11.49 38.23
C SER A 79 1.25 -12.01 38.47
N GLY A 80 1.94 -12.44 37.40
CA GLY A 80 3.21 -13.18 37.54
C GLY A 80 4.35 -12.83 36.58
N TYR A 81 4.14 -11.98 35.58
CA TYR A 81 5.19 -11.62 34.59
C TYR A 81 5.49 -10.12 34.51
N PHE A 82 4.96 -9.31 35.42
CA PHE A 82 5.00 -7.85 35.34
C PHE A 82 6.15 -7.26 36.16
N SER A 83 7.38 -7.44 35.69
CA SER A 83 8.56 -6.63 36.09
C SER A 83 9.74 -6.79 35.12
N ARG A 84 9.49 -7.08 33.84
CA ARG A 84 10.47 -6.77 32.80
C ARG A 84 10.12 -5.40 32.26
N GLY A 85 11.02 -4.43 32.42
CA GLY A 85 10.88 -3.09 31.84
C GLY A 85 10.57 -3.24 30.35
N LEU A 86 9.49 -2.61 29.91
CA LEU A 86 9.15 -2.55 28.50
C LEU A 86 10.28 -1.80 27.78
N SER A 87 10.87 -2.40 26.75
CA SER A 87 11.86 -1.72 25.91
C SER A 87 11.25 -0.46 25.31
N ASP A 88 12.03 0.62 25.32
CA ASP A 88 11.64 1.91 24.74
C ASP A 88 11.27 1.75 23.25
N PRO A 89 10.02 2.06 22.84
CA PRO A 89 9.60 2.06 21.45
C PRO A 89 10.48 2.93 20.54
N TYR A 90 11.06 4.02 21.05
CA TYR A 90 11.92 4.92 20.27
C TYR A 90 13.28 4.28 19.92
N SER A 91 13.67 3.21 20.60
CA SER A 91 14.90 2.46 20.29
C SER A 91 14.73 1.37 19.21
N LEU A 92 13.50 1.10 18.77
CA LEU A 92 13.19 -0.01 17.87
C LEU A 92 13.07 0.45 16.41
N ASN A 93 13.47 -0.41 15.46
CA ASN A 93 13.31 -0.15 14.02
C ASN A 93 12.00 -0.73 13.44
N SER A 94 11.09 -1.17 14.30
CA SER A 94 9.82 -1.80 13.92
C SER A 94 8.69 -1.18 14.71
N ILE A 95 7.53 -1.05 14.08
CA ILE A 95 6.34 -0.53 14.74
C ILE A 95 5.96 -1.41 15.94
N VAL A 96 5.54 -0.75 17.01
CA VAL A 96 5.13 -1.40 18.25
C VAL A 96 3.60 -1.32 18.28
N PRO A 97 2.88 -2.42 18.51
CA PRO A 97 1.42 -2.39 18.58
C PRO A 97 0.92 -1.37 19.60
N TYR A 98 -0.21 -0.72 19.31
CA TYR A 98 -0.76 0.37 20.13
C TYR A 98 -0.89 0.00 21.61
N ASP A 99 -1.40 -1.19 21.92
CA ASP A 99 -1.52 -1.70 23.30
C ASP A 99 -0.18 -1.74 24.04
N ARG A 100 0.89 -2.12 23.35
CA ARG A 100 2.22 -2.17 23.93
C ARG A 100 2.79 -0.77 24.13
N PHE A 101 2.55 0.14 23.18
CA PHE A 101 2.95 1.54 23.30
C PHE A 101 2.26 2.22 24.49
N ILE A 102 0.94 2.09 24.63
CA ILE A 102 0.20 2.68 25.75
C ILE A 102 0.72 2.15 27.08
N ARG A 103 0.96 0.83 27.20
CA ARG A 103 1.48 0.24 28.43
C ARG A 103 2.84 0.82 28.80
N TRP A 104 3.73 1.02 27.84
CA TRP A 104 5.02 1.66 28.06
C TRP A 104 4.84 3.14 28.43
N TYR A 105 4.04 3.88 27.67
CA TYR A 105 3.81 5.31 27.87
C TYR A 105 3.20 5.60 29.25
N SER A 106 2.23 4.80 29.70
CA SER A 106 1.61 4.90 31.02
C SER A 106 2.57 4.57 32.17
N GLN A 107 3.51 3.64 31.96
CA GLN A 107 4.57 3.34 32.94
C GLN A 107 5.55 4.50 33.08
N GLU A 108 5.99 5.06 31.96
CA GLU A 108 7.01 6.12 31.92
C GLU A 108 6.46 7.47 32.40
N ASN A 109 5.21 7.79 32.06
CA ASN A 109 4.58 9.08 32.38
C ASN A 109 3.68 9.04 33.63
N HIS A 110 3.63 7.91 34.35
CA HIS A 110 2.79 7.70 35.53
C HIS A 110 1.31 8.08 35.34
N VAL A 111 0.76 7.84 34.16
CA VAL A 111 -0.61 8.21 33.81
C VAL A 111 -1.58 7.10 34.21
N SER A 112 -2.50 7.38 35.13
CA SER A 112 -3.63 6.51 35.48
C SER A 112 -4.85 6.82 34.62
N ALA A 113 -5.46 5.79 34.04
CA ALA A 113 -6.43 5.91 32.94
C ALA A 113 -7.88 6.13 33.40
N THR A 114 -8.45 7.34 33.18
CA THR A 114 -9.91 7.56 33.38
C THR A 114 -10.60 8.65 32.54
N SER A 115 -9.98 9.35 31.58
CA SER A 115 -10.68 10.37 30.76
C SER A 115 -10.62 10.12 29.25
N GLU A 116 -11.66 10.53 28.52
CA GLU A 116 -11.72 10.49 27.05
C GLU A 116 -10.63 11.37 26.41
N ASP A 117 -10.36 12.53 27.00
CA ASP A 117 -9.29 13.44 26.57
C ASP A 117 -7.90 12.79 26.65
N LEU A 118 -7.70 11.88 27.62
CA LEU A 118 -6.46 11.13 27.72
C LEU A 118 -6.31 10.12 26.58
N TYR A 119 -7.38 9.45 26.15
CA TYR A 119 -7.32 8.55 25.00
C TYR A 119 -6.98 9.30 23.71
N LYS A 120 -7.58 10.48 23.49
CA LYS A 120 -7.22 11.35 22.35
C LYS A 120 -5.75 11.77 22.42
N SER A 121 -5.26 12.12 23.60
CA SER A 121 -3.85 12.45 23.84
C SER A 121 -2.90 11.27 23.58
N LEU A 122 -3.23 10.06 24.07
CA LEU A 122 -2.45 8.84 23.86
C LEU A 122 -2.38 8.46 22.38
N HIS A 123 -3.50 8.58 21.67
CA HIS A 123 -3.55 8.32 20.23
C HIS A 123 -2.69 9.33 19.47
N LYS A 124 -2.74 10.61 19.82
CA LYS A 124 -1.86 11.65 19.27
C LYS A 124 -0.38 11.32 19.52
N SER A 125 -0.01 10.92 20.73
CA SER A 125 1.35 10.52 21.07
C SER A 125 1.81 9.28 20.30
N TYR A 126 0.92 8.30 20.09
CA TYR A 126 1.23 7.12 19.28
C TYR A 126 1.42 7.47 17.79
N ASN A 127 0.60 8.35 17.25
CA ASN A 127 0.75 8.84 15.88
C ASN A 127 2.07 9.60 15.71
N SER A 128 2.44 10.46 16.66
CA SER A 128 3.74 11.14 16.68
C SER A 128 4.91 10.13 16.72
N TYR A 129 4.80 9.09 17.55
CA TYR A 129 5.76 7.98 17.55
C TYR A 129 5.87 7.27 16.19
N LYS A 130 4.75 6.97 15.53
CA LYS A 130 4.74 6.36 14.19
C LYS A 130 5.43 7.25 13.17
N GLN A 131 5.13 8.55 13.17
CA GLN A 131 5.75 9.52 12.29
C GLN A 131 7.26 9.59 12.50
N ASP A 132 7.73 9.63 13.75
CA ASP A 132 9.17 9.61 14.06
C ASP A 132 9.84 8.30 13.61
N LEU A 133 9.21 7.15 13.88
CA LEU A 133 9.71 5.85 13.43
C LEU A 133 9.82 5.80 11.89
N PHE A 134 8.82 6.26 11.16
CA PHE A 134 8.86 6.31 9.69
C PHE A 134 9.95 7.25 9.19
N ALA A 135 10.10 8.44 9.78
CA ALA A 135 11.15 9.38 9.42
C ALA A 135 12.56 8.78 9.62
N ARG A 136 12.85 8.21 10.80
CA ARG A 136 14.20 7.66 11.11
C ARG A 136 14.53 6.39 10.32
N THR A 137 13.54 5.54 10.06
CA THR A 137 13.74 4.33 9.24
C THR A 137 13.94 4.69 7.77
N ALA A 138 13.20 5.67 7.24
CA ALA A 138 13.39 6.18 5.88
C ALA A 138 14.78 6.78 5.66
N GLU A 139 15.30 7.56 6.62
CA GLU A 139 16.66 8.12 6.54
C GLU A 139 17.71 7.01 6.39
N SER A 140 17.69 6.01 7.28
CA SER A 140 18.62 4.88 7.23
C SER A 140 18.51 4.06 5.93
N PHE A 141 17.30 3.98 5.37
CA PHE A 141 17.03 3.28 4.12
C PHE A 141 17.64 4.02 2.93
N VAL A 142 17.44 5.34 2.85
CA VAL A 142 18.01 6.17 1.77
C VAL A 142 19.54 6.14 1.84
N GLU A 143 20.13 6.34 3.02
CA GLU A 143 21.59 6.31 3.18
C GLU A 143 22.22 4.99 2.71
N LYS A 144 21.52 3.88 2.93
CA LYS A 144 21.96 2.54 2.50
C LYS A 144 21.87 2.34 0.99
N HIS A 145 20.82 2.85 0.35
CA HIS A 145 20.46 2.48 -1.02
C HIS A 145 20.67 3.59 -2.06
N MET A 146 20.92 4.85 -1.67
CA MET A 146 21.00 6.00 -2.59
C MET A 146 22.05 5.88 -3.72
N ASN A 147 23.09 5.07 -3.48
CA ASN A 147 24.16 4.84 -4.46
C ASN A 147 23.91 3.61 -5.35
N GLU A 148 22.86 2.84 -5.08
CA GLU A 148 22.51 1.65 -5.87
C GLU A 148 21.74 2.04 -7.13
N ALA A 149 21.99 1.35 -8.24
CA ALA A 149 21.44 1.72 -9.55
C ALA A 149 19.91 1.68 -9.57
N TRP A 150 19.29 0.64 -8.98
CA TRP A 150 17.82 0.57 -8.90
C TRP A 150 17.19 1.76 -8.16
N PHE A 151 17.87 2.29 -7.13
CA PHE A 151 17.36 3.40 -6.34
C PHE A 151 17.43 4.69 -7.16
N GLN A 152 18.55 4.91 -7.83
CA GLN A 152 18.71 6.05 -8.75
C GLN A 152 17.70 5.97 -9.89
N ASP A 153 17.54 4.82 -10.53
CA ASP A 153 16.54 4.61 -11.59
C ASP A 153 15.12 4.97 -11.14
N THR A 154 14.79 4.70 -9.87
CA THR A 154 13.44 4.92 -9.31
C THR A 154 13.21 6.35 -8.85
N TYR A 155 14.19 6.97 -8.17
CA TYR A 155 14.00 8.23 -7.44
C TYR A 155 14.72 9.43 -8.05
N LYS A 156 15.71 9.26 -8.91
CA LYS A 156 16.54 10.38 -9.45
C LYS A 156 15.73 11.34 -10.31
N ALA A 157 14.79 10.83 -11.10
CA ALA A 157 13.89 11.67 -11.89
C ALA A 157 12.94 12.49 -10.99
N ILE A 158 12.48 11.91 -9.89
CA ILE A 158 11.65 12.61 -8.89
C ILE A 158 12.47 13.72 -8.22
N ALA A 159 13.73 13.47 -7.90
CA ALA A 159 14.62 14.42 -7.22
C ALA A 159 15.02 15.62 -8.11
N ASN A 160 15.07 15.44 -9.42
CA ASN A 160 15.46 16.50 -10.36
C ASN A 160 14.29 17.37 -10.82
N GLU A 161 13.06 17.13 -10.34
CA GLU A 161 11.82 17.74 -10.84
C GLU A 161 11.60 17.58 -12.35
N ASP A 162 12.41 16.76 -13.01
CA ASP A 162 12.22 16.40 -14.40
C ASP A 162 11.05 15.42 -14.45
N PRO A 163 9.95 15.75 -15.17
CA PRO A 163 8.93 14.76 -15.46
C PRO A 163 9.65 13.58 -16.08
N VAL A 164 9.58 12.38 -15.48
CA VAL A 164 10.14 11.16 -16.06
C VAL A 164 9.64 11.11 -17.50
N SER A 165 10.49 11.48 -18.45
CA SER A 165 10.12 11.47 -19.86
C SER A 165 9.94 10.01 -20.20
N VAL A 166 8.69 9.58 -20.28
CA VAL A 166 8.39 8.22 -20.69
C VAL A 166 8.96 8.03 -22.09
N SER A 167 9.71 6.95 -22.29
CA SER A 167 10.31 6.64 -23.58
C SER A 167 9.25 6.59 -24.68
N ASP A 168 9.56 7.08 -25.88
CA ASP A 168 8.65 7.02 -27.03
C ASP A 168 8.23 5.58 -27.36
N VAL A 169 9.09 4.60 -27.05
CA VAL A 169 8.78 3.17 -27.20
C VAL A 169 7.65 2.76 -26.24
N GLU A 170 7.70 3.21 -24.98
CA GLU A 170 6.64 2.94 -24.00
C GLU A 170 5.35 3.67 -24.39
N LYS A 171 5.42 4.94 -24.82
CA LYS A 171 4.24 5.67 -25.33
C LYS A 171 3.58 4.93 -26.49
N THR A 172 4.37 4.45 -27.45
CA THR A 172 3.89 3.67 -28.59
C THR A 172 3.24 2.35 -28.13
N TYR A 173 3.85 1.65 -27.18
CA TYR A 173 3.27 0.45 -26.57
C TYR A 173 1.90 0.74 -25.94
N ARG A 174 1.76 1.85 -25.21
CA ARG A 174 0.48 2.28 -24.61
C ARG A 174 -0.56 2.66 -25.65
N SER A 175 -0.17 3.38 -26.70
CA SER A 175 -1.06 3.75 -27.80
C SER A 175 -1.65 2.52 -28.46
N ASN A 176 -0.84 1.50 -28.74
CA ASN A 176 -1.32 0.25 -29.32
C ASN A 176 -2.36 -0.46 -28.44
N LEU A 177 -2.19 -0.42 -27.12
CA LEU A 177 -3.17 -0.98 -26.18
C LEU A 177 -4.45 -0.17 -26.12
N HIS A 178 -4.33 1.17 -26.11
CA HIS A 178 -5.46 2.08 -26.18
C HIS A 178 -6.30 1.82 -27.43
N ASP A 179 -5.67 1.75 -28.60
CA ASP A 179 -6.37 1.56 -29.87
C ASP A 179 -7.07 0.19 -29.92
N ARG A 180 -6.43 -0.85 -29.40
CA ARG A 180 -7.04 -2.18 -29.27
C ARG A 180 -8.23 -2.15 -28.32
N PHE A 181 -8.11 -1.50 -27.17
CA PHE A 181 -9.20 -1.37 -26.21
C PHE A 181 -10.40 -0.65 -26.83
N MET A 182 -10.15 0.49 -27.50
CA MET A 182 -11.20 1.26 -28.15
C MET A 182 -11.90 0.48 -29.27
N LYS A 183 -11.14 -0.30 -30.06
CA LYS A 183 -11.72 -1.20 -31.04
C LYS A 183 -12.63 -2.26 -30.40
N ARG A 184 -12.17 -2.90 -29.33
CA ARG A 184 -12.97 -3.91 -28.61
C ARG A 184 -14.24 -3.31 -27.98
N LEU A 185 -14.16 -2.07 -27.51
CA LEU A 185 -15.32 -1.32 -27.02
C LEU A 185 -16.34 -1.11 -28.14
N GLN A 186 -15.90 -0.67 -29.32
CA GLN A 186 -16.77 -0.47 -30.49
C GLN A 186 -17.37 -1.78 -31.02
N ASP A 187 -16.60 -2.88 -30.95
CA ASP A 187 -17.03 -4.22 -31.37
C ASP A 187 -18.01 -4.87 -30.38
N GLY A 188 -18.33 -4.20 -29.26
CA GLY A 188 -19.27 -4.67 -28.24
C GLY A 188 -18.70 -5.72 -27.28
N ALA A 189 -17.36 -5.90 -27.24
CA ALA A 189 -16.72 -6.94 -26.44
C ALA A 189 -16.87 -6.72 -24.92
N TYR A 190 -17.28 -5.52 -24.50
CA TYR A 190 -17.41 -5.12 -23.11
C TYR A 190 -18.85 -4.79 -22.70
N ASP A 191 -19.84 -5.04 -23.57
CA ASP A 191 -21.24 -4.63 -23.34
C ASP A 191 -21.87 -5.33 -22.12
N GLU A 192 -21.47 -6.58 -21.86
CA GLU A 192 -21.89 -7.38 -20.70
C GLU A 192 -20.84 -7.39 -19.58
N TYR A 193 -19.76 -6.62 -19.71
CA TYR A 193 -18.67 -6.65 -18.73
C TYR A 193 -19.12 -6.03 -17.40
N SER A 194 -18.95 -6.79 -16.32
CA SER A 194 -19.00 -6.28 -14.96
C SER A 194 -18.06 -7.09 -14.07
N ILE A 195 -17.57 -6.46 -13.01
CA ILE A 195 -16.74 -7.09 -11.96
C ILE A 195 -17.61 -8.02 -11.06
N HIS A 196 -18.93 -8.01 -11.24
CA HIS A 196 -19.84 -9.01 -10.65
C HIS A 196 -19.63 -10.38 -11.32
N GLU A 197 -18.91 -11.31 -10.69
CA GLU A 197 -18.88 -12.69 -11.19
C GLU A 197 -20.00 -13.51 -10.54
N ASN A 198 -20.82 -14.12 -11.41
CA ASN A 198 -21.93 -15.01 -11.11
C ASN A 198 -21.72 -15.83 -9.84
N VAL A 199 -22.50 -15.50 -8.80
CA VAL A 199 -22.76 -16.41 -7.70
C VAL A 199 -23.40 -17.66 -8.29
N MET A 200 -22.60 -18.72 -8.41
CA MET A 200 -23.03 -20.12 -8.36
C MET A 200 -24.40 -20.37 -9.00
N GLN A 201 -24.48 -20.54 -10.32
CA GLN A 201 -25.46 -21.51 -10.81
C GLN A 201 -24.95 -22.87 -10.36
N LYS A 202 -25.46 -23.34 -9.21
CA LYS A 202 -25.57 -24.78 -8.99
C LYS A 202 -26.39 -25.28 -10.16
N ASP A 203 -25.75 -25.89 -11.14
CA ASP A 203 -26.46 -26.82 -11.99
C ASP A 203 -27.06 -27.85 -11.04
N GLU A 204 -28.38 -27.80 -10.85
CA GLU A 204 -29.17 -28.89 -10.31
C GLU A 204 -29.15 -30.03 -11.34
N ALA A 205 -27.97 -30.63 -11.55
CA ALA A 205 -27.84 -31.91 -12.20
C ALA A 205 -28.04 -32.98 -11.12
N LEU A 206 -29.26 -33.50 -11.08
CA LEU A 206 -29.58 -34.79 -10.49
C LEU A 206 -28.61 -35.85 -11.05
N ASP A 207 -27.73 -36.38 -10.21
CA ASP A 207 -27.37 -37.80 -10.26
C ASP A 207 -26.76 -38.23 -8.92
N GLU A 208 -27.39 -39.25 -8.34
CA GLU A 208 -26.99 -39.92 -7.10
C GLU A 208 -25.74 -40.79 -7.35
N ASP A 209 -24.93 -40.94 -6.31
CA ASP A 209 -23.84 -41.92 -6.18
C ASP A 209 -22.62 -41.80 -7.11
N ILE A 210 -21.71 -40.86 -6.81
CA ILE A 210 -20.24 -41.07 -6.81
C ILE A 210 -19.62 -40.11 -5.78
N ALA A 211 -18.60 -40.59 -5.07
CA ALA A 211 -17.80 -39.89 -4.04
C ALA A 211 -17.52 -38.40 -4.34
N PRO A 212 -17.44 -37.53 -3.30
CA PRO A 212 -17.39 -36.09 -3.50
C PRO A 212 -16.19 -35.71 -4.38
N PRO A 213 -16.40 -35.11 -5.56
CA PRO A 213 -15.31 -34.50 -6.28
C PRO A 213 -14.81 -33.33 -5.43
N VAL A 214 -13.50 -33.30 -5.19
CA VAL A 214 -12.83 -32.12 -4.63
C VAL A 214 -13.27 -30.93 -5.49
N PRO A 215 -13.86 -29.85 -4.92
CA PRO A 215 -14.28 -28.72 -5.72
C PRO A 215 -13.02 -27.98 -6.18
N THR A 216 -12.51 -28.39 -7.34
CA THR A 216 -11.61 -27.57 -8.14
C THR A 216 -12.47 -26.46 -8.72
N THR A 217 -12.64 -25.38 -7.95
CA THR A 217 -13.30 -24.16 -8.40
C THR A 217 -12.35 -23.49 -9.40
N SER A 218 -12.39 -23.91 -10.66
CA SER A 218 -11.83 -23.12 -11.75
C SER A 218 -12.79 -21.97 -11.98
N TYR A 219 -12.37 -20.77 -11.60
CA TYR A 219 -12.96 -19.55 -12.12
C TYR A 219 -12.84 -19.66 -13.64
N LYS A 220 -13.97 -19.65 -14.36
CA LYS A 220 -13.92 -19.24 -15.75
C LYS A 220 -13.56 -17.77 -15.67
N THR A 221 -12.27 -17.46 -15.59
CA THR A 221 -11.78 -16.21 -16.16
C THR A 221 -12.55 -16.09 -17.46
N VAL A 222 -13.31 -15.00 -17.65
CA VAL A 222 -13.66 -14.53 -18.99
C VAL A 222 -12.48 -14.93 -19.85
N ASP A 223 -12.68 -15.66 -20.95
CA ASP A 223 -11.62 -15.96 -21.91
C ASP A 223 -11.08 -14.60 -22.36
N VAL A 224 -10.20 -14.01 -21.55
CA VAL A 224 -9.41 -12.84 -21.83
C VAL A 224 -8.39 -13.43 -22.75
N ASP A 225 -8.81 -13.62 -24.00
CA ASP A 225 -7.92 -13.75 -25.13
C ASP A 225 -6.80 -12.74 -24.86
N PRO A 226 -5.58 -13.22 -24.56
CA PRO A 226 -4.60 -12.36 -23.92
C PRO A 226 -4.48 -11.10 -24.76
N LEU A 227 -4.27 -9.93 -24.15
CA LEU A 227 -3.99 -8.72 -24.94
C LEU A 227 -2.75 -8.85 -25.86
N PHE A 228 -2.08 -10.02 -25.84
CA PHE A 228 -0.84 -10.33 -26.52
C PHE A 228 -0.77 -11.80 -27.01
N PRO A 229 -1.76 -12.40 -27.71
CA PRO A 229 -1.61 -13.78 -28.19
C PRO A 229 -0.55 -13.84 -29.30
N GLU A 230 -0.25 -12.71 -29.94
CA GLU A 230 0.57 -12.61 -31.14
C GLU A 230 2.04 -12.22 -30.87
N THR A 231 2.35 -11.60 -29.73
CA THR A 231 3.72 -11.21 -29.40
C THR A 231 4.31 -12.16 -28.36
N PRO A 232 5.33 -12.97 -28.71
CA PRO A 232 5.98 -13.82 -27.73
C PRO A 232 6.70 -12.95 -26.69
N VAL A 233 6.55 -13.30 -25.41
CA VAL A 233 7.19 -12.58 -24.30
C VAL A 233 8.09 -13.50 -23.50
N LEU A 234 9.29 -13.02 -23.21
CA LEU A 234 10.26 -13.66 -22.34
C LEU A 234 10.45 -12.84 -21.07
N SER A 235 10.78 -13.51 -19.96
CA SER A 235 11.21 -12.87 -18.72
C SER A 235 12.68 -13.14 -18.44
N ILE A 236 13.41 -12.12 -18.06
CA ILE A 236 14.75 -12.22 -17.46
C ILE A 236 14.59 -12.00 -15.98
N GLN A 237 14.70 -13.08 -15.22
CA GLN A 237 14.59 -13.04 -13.77
C GLN A 237 15.91 -12.65 -13.12
N HIS A 238 15.85 -12.31 -11.83
CA HIS A 238 17.04 -12.13 -11.01
C HIS A 238 18.01 -11.02 -11.45
N VAL A 239 17.49 -9.96 -12.07
CA VAL A 239 18.30 -8.81 -12.47
C VAL A 239 18.84 -8.10 -11.22
N PRO A 240 20.18 -7.99 -11.07
CA PRO A 240 20.83 -7.39 -9.91
C PRO A 240 20.50 -5.90 -9.71
N VAL A 241 20.81 -5.42 -8.50
CA VAL A 241 20.54 -4.05 -8.02
C VAL A 241 21.48 -2.99 -8.60
N ASP A 242 22.63 -3.42 -9.11
CA ASP A 242 23.72 -2.61 -9.65
C ASP A 242 23.66 -2.43 -11.17
N VAL A 243 22.85 -3.24 -11.87
CA VAL A 243 22.54 -3.02 -13.28
C VAL A 243 21.65 -1.79 -13.40
N SER A 244 22.03 -0.76 -14.15
CA SER A 244 21.19 0.44 -14.32
C SER A 244 20.17 0.29 -15.45
N ALA A 245 19.12 1.11 -15.44
CA ALA A 245 18.20 1.21 -16.56
C ALA A 245 18.92 1.65 -17.84
N GLU A 246 19.90 2.55 -17.76
CA GLU A 246 20.71 2.98 -18.92
C GLU A 246 21.44 1.81 -19.58
N GLN A 247 22.07 0.93 -18.80
CA GLN A 247 22.75 -0.27 -19.31
C GLN A 247 21.75 -1.23 -19.99
N ILE A 248 20.56 -1.39 -19.41
CA ILE A 248 19.48 -2.20 -19.99
C ILE A 248 19.03 -1.61 -21.33
N ASN A 249 18.84 -0.30 -21.40
CA ASN A 249 18.43 0.40 -22.61
C ASN A 249 19.47 0.23 -23.72
N GLU A 250 20.74 0.52 -23.45
CA GLU A 250 21.83 0.38 -24.43
C GLU A 250 22.01 -1.05 -24.93
N PHE A 251 21.69 -2.05 -24.11
CA PHE A 251 21.73 -3.45 -24.50
C PHE A 251 20.59 -3.79 -25.46
N PHE A 252 19.35 -3.44 -25.12
CA PHE A 252 18.19 -3.81 -25.94
C PHE A 252 18.06 -2.99 -27.22
N GLU A 253 18.55 -1.75 -27.27
CA GLU A 253 18.62 -0.95 -28.50
C GLU A 253 19.45 -1.64 -29.61
N LYS A 254 20.45 -2.44 -29.23
CA LYS A 254 21.30 -3.17 -30.18
C LYS A 254 20.65 -4.45 -30.71
N ILE A 255 19.48 -4.83 -30.20
CA ILE A 255 18.83 -6.10 -30.50
C ILE A 255 17.54 -5.84 -31.29
N ASP A 256 17.62 -5.99 -32.61
CA ASP A 256 16.50 -5.76 -33.53
C ASP A 256 15.29 -6.70 -33.29
N LEU A 257 15.49 -7.81 -32.57
CA LEU A 257 14.43 -8.76 -32.21
C LEU A 257 13.39 -8.19 -31.23
N VAL A 258 13.79 -7.20 -30.41
CA VAL A 258 12.97 -6.68 -29.31
C VAL A 258 12.08 -5.55 -29.82
N SER A 259 10.77 -5.64 -29.55
CA SER A 259 9.81 -4.57 -29.87
C SER A 259 9.63 -3.61 -28.71
N TYR A 260 9.59 -4.13 -27.48
CA TYR A 260 9.44 -3.38 -26.24
C TYR A 260 10.02 -4.20 -25.08
N TYR A 261 10.48 -3.54 -24.03
CA TYR A 261 10.78 -4.20 -22.76
C TYR A 261 10.29 -3.35 -21.60
N SER A 262 10.07 -4.00 -20.47
CA SER A 262 9.61 -3.38 -19.23
C SER A 262 10.38 -3.94 -18.06
N ILE A 263 10.75 -3.06 -17.12
CA ILE A 263 11.45 -3.43 -15.90
C ILE A 263 10.43 -3.44 -14.75
N SER A 264 10.38 -4.54 -14.00
CA SER A 264 9.52 -4.62 -12.82
C SER A 264 10.00 -3.68 -11.72
N ALA A 265 9.08 -3.24 -10.86
CA ALA A 265 9.45 -2.61 -9.60
C ALA A 265 10.42 -3.51 -8.79
N PRO A 266 11.39 -2.92 -8.08
CA PRO A 266 12.32 -3.66 -7.22
C PRO A 266 11.56 -4.38 -6.11
N ARG A 267 11.94 -5.62 -5.78
CA ARG A 267 11.26 -6.43 -4.75
C ARG A 267 12.00 -6.33 -3.41
N PRO A 268 11.50 -5.60 -2.40
CA PRO A 268 12.23 -5.38 -1.14
C PRO A 268 12.54 -6.69 -0.39
N LEU A 269 11.63 -7.67 -0.45
CA LEU A 269 11.79 -8.97 0.20
C LEU A 269 12.82 -9.88 -0.49
N HIS A 270 13.24 -9.55 -1.71
CA HIS A 270 14.19 -10.31 -2.51
C HIS A 270 15.40 -9.46 -2.87
N ASN A 271 15.93 -8.69 -1.91
CA ASN A 271 17.11 -7.83 -2.09
C ASN A 271 16.99 -6.90 -3.31
N PHE A 272 15.81 -6.32 -3.54
CA PHE A 272 15.53 -5.36 -4.61
C PHE A 272 15.80 -5.87 -6.04
N VAL A 273 15.90 -7.19 -6.19
CA VAL A 273 16.00 -7.84 -7.49
C VAL A 273 14.80 -7.48 -8.37
N ARG A 274 15.08 -7.23 -9.65
CA ARG A 274 14.09 -6.88 -10.66
C ARG A 274 13.91 -7.99 -11.68
N THR A 275 12.86 -7.88 -12.48
CA THR A 275 12.54 -8.78 -13.59
C THR A 275 12.31 -7.93 -14.82
N ILE A 276 12.93 -8.31 -15.94
CA ILE A 276 12.69 -7.64 -17.22
C ILE A 276 11.75 -8.50 -18.05
N PHE A 277 10.71 -7.89 -18.60
CA PHE A 277 9.81 -8.50 -19.57
C PHE A 277 10.20 -8.01 -20.95
N VAL A 278 10.49 -8.93 -21.87
CA VAL A 278 10.96 -8.64 -23.22
C VAL A 278 9.91 -9.09 -24.22
N TYR A 279 9.30 -8.11 -24.89
CA TYR A 279 8.34 -8.33 -25.97
C TYR A 279 9.12 -8.49 -27.28
N ILE A 280 8.85 -9.58 -27.97
CA ILE A 280 9.50 -9.93 -29.22
C ILE A 280 8.62 -9.47 -30.39
N LYS A 281 9.25 -9.03 -31.48
CA LYS A 281 8.54 -8.66 -32.72
C LYS A 281 7.70 -9.84 -33.25
N PRO A 282 6.51 -9.58 -33.82
CA PRO A 282 5.68 -10.63 -34.41
C PRO A 282 6.43 -11.33 -35.56
N GLY A 283 6.31 -12.66 -35.62
CA GLY A 283 6.96 -13.50 -36.65
C GLY A 283 8.22 -14.25 -36.18
N PHE A 284 8.75 -13.96 -35.00
CA PHE A 284 9.84 -14.74 -34.39
C PHE A 284 9.30 -15.81 -33.43
N ASN A 285 9.93 -16.99 -33.43
CA ASN A 285 9.60 -18.05 -32.49
C ASN A 285 10.24 -17.76 -31.10
N VAL A 286 9.50 -18.01 -30.01
CA VAL A 286 9.98 -17.92 -28.62
C VAL A 286 11.30 -18.67 -28.44
N ASP A 287 11.41 -19.89 -28.96
CA ASP A 287 12.58 -20.73 -28.73
C ASP A 287 13.83 -20.19 -29.45
N ALA A 288 13.66 -19.68 -30.68
CA ALA A 288 14.72 -19.00 -31.42
C ALA A 288 15.14 -17.68 -30.74
N ALA A 289 14.19 -16.96 -30.14
CA ALA A 289 14.47 -15.75 -29.37
C ALA A 289 15.27 -16.05 -28.09
N MET A 290 14.96 -17.15 -27.40
CA MET A 290 15.73 -17.59 -26.24
C MET A 290 17.18 -17.93 -26.61
N GLU A 291 17.40 -18.65 -27.72
CA GLU A 291 18.76 -18.96 -28.20
C GLU A 291 19.58 -17.71 -28.51
N LEU A 292 18.96 -16.65 -29.05
CA LEU A 292 19.64 -15.40 -29.38
C LEU A 292 19.90 -14.48 -28.18
N LEU A 293 19.14 -14.64 -27.09
CA LEU A 293 19.24 -13.79 -25.90
C LEU A 293 20.02 -14.43 -24.76
N ASN A 294 19.93 -15.76 -24.62
CA ASN A 294 20.66 -16.48 -23.58
C ASN A 294 22.17 -16.33 -23.76
N GLU A 295 22.89 -16.32 -22.63
CA GLU A 295 24.35 -16.24 -22.57
C GLU A 295 24.96 -14.91 -23.03
N LYS A 296 24.13 -13.93 -23.42
CA LYS A 296 24.60 -12.56 -23.66
C LYS A 296 24.90 -11.83 -22.35
N GLN A 297 25.99 -11.09 -22.35
CA GLN A 297 26.40 -10.28 -21.22
C GLN A 297 25.68 -8.92 -21.26
N LEU A 298 24.81 -8.68 -20.28
CA LEU A 298 24.10 -7.40 -20.10
C LEU A 298 24.98 -6.38 -19.37
N ALA A 299 25.72 -6.86 -18.37
CA ALA A 299 26.65 -6.09 -17.55
C ALA A 299 27.85 -6.97 -17.18
N ASP A 300 28.94 -6.37 -16.70
CA ASP A 300 30.21 -7.05 -16.39
C ASP A 300 30.03 -8.31 -15.51
N ASN A 301 29.02 -8.30 -14.62
CA ASN A 301 28.70 -9.35 -13.68
C ASN A 301 27.35 -10.05 -13.92
N PHE A 302 26.65 -9.78 -15.02
CA PHE A 302 25.32 -10.34 -15.28
C PHE A 302 25.17 -10.86 -16.70
N THR A 303 24.93 -12.17 -16.79
CA THR A 303 24.61 -12.88 -18.03
C THR A 303 23.12 -13.17 -18.07
N ILE A 304 22.50 -12.92 -19.22
CA ILE A 304 21.06 -13.08 -19.39
C ILE A 304 20.71 -14.56 -19.47
N LEU A 305 19.70 -14.93 -18.68
CA LEU A 305 18.96 -16.18 -18.82
C LEU A 305 17.49 -15.83 -18.97
N THR A 306 16.92 -16.23 -20.11
CA THR A 306 15.52 -16.00 -20.45
C THR A 306 14.65 -17.19 -20.06
N GLU A 307 13.44 -16.90 -19.60
CA GLU A 307 12.42 -17.88 -19.27
C GLU A 307 11.09 -17.52 -19.92
N LYS A 308 10.25 -18.53 -20.16
CA LYS A 308 8.85 -18.31 -20.56
C LYS A 308 8.08 -17.73 -19.37
N VAL A 309 7.30 -16.68 -19.63
CA VAL A 309 6.50 -16.02 -18.59
C VAL A 309 5.45 -16.98 -18.06
N LYS A 310 5.41 -17.14 -16.73
CA LYS A 310 4.37 -17.91 -16.04
C LYS A 310 3.43 -16.94 -15.32
N ILE A 311 2.13 -17.14 -15.52
CA ILE A 311 1.08 -16.42 -14.80
C ILE A 311 0.59 -17.35 -13.68
N PRO A 312 0.63 -16.92 -12.41
CA PRO A 312 0.15 -17.75 -11.33
C PRO A 312 -1.37 -17.86 -11.37
N GLU A 313 -1.92 -19.02 -11.03
CA GLU A 313 -3.34 -19.18 -10.79
C GLU A 313 -3.67 -18.70 -9.37
N LYS A 314 -4.30 -17.53 -9.26
CA LYS A 314 -4.82 -17.00 -7.98
C LYS A 314 -6.30 -16.69 -8.12
N LYS A 315 -7.03 -16.72 -7.00
CA LYS A 315 -8.42 -16.26 -6.97
C LYS A 315 -8.47 -14.74 -7.17
N ALA A 316 -9.58 -14.25 -7.71
CA ALA A 316 -9.83 -12.82 -7.79
C ALA A 316 -9.91 -12.21 -6.37
N ASP A 317 -9.40 -10.98 -6.23
CA ASP A 317 -9.46 -10.23 -4.99
C ASP A 317 -10.89 -9.67 -4.82
N VAL A 318 -11.41 -9.70 -3.59
CA VAL A 318 -12.78 -9.25 -3.31
C VAL A 318 -12.79 -7.74 -3.05
N VAL A 319 -13.64 -7.01 -3.77
CA VAL A 319 -13.89 -5.58 -3.56
C VAL A 319 -14.99 -5.41 -2.51
N ALA A 320 -14.73 -4.55 -1.53
CA ALA A 320 -15.67 -4.27 -0.46
C ALA A 320 -16.93 -3.54 -0.99
N PRO A 321 -18.12 -3.88 -0.48
CA PRO A 321 -19.37 -3.26 -0.94
C PRO A 321 -19.42 -1.75 -0.69
N VAL A 322 -18.73 -1.25 0.33
CA VAL A 322 -18.65 0.20 0.63
C VAL A 322 -18.23 1.08 -0.56
N PHE A 323 -17.46 0.55 -1.51
CA PHE A 323 -17.01 1.31 -2.70
C PHE A 323 -18.15 1.62 -3.68
N TYR A 324 -19.24 0.86 -3.65
CA TYR A 324 -20.36 0.99 -4.58
C TYR A 324 -21.64 1.49 -3.89
N THR A 325 -21.53 2.07 -2.69
CA THR A 325 -22.63 2.86 -2.14
C THR A 325 -22.83 4.10 -3.00
N LYS A 326 -24.07 4.58 -3.11
CA LYS A 326 -24.41 5.73 -3.95
C LYS A 326 -23.52 6.96 -3.72
N GLU A 327 -23.23 7.28 -2.45
CA GLU A 327 -22.36 8.41 -2.10
C GLU A 327 -20.90 8.19 -2.54
N ASN A 328 -20.38 6.98 -2.37
CA ASN A 328 -18.98 6.67 -2.68
C ASN A 328 -18.75 6.44 -4.17
N LEU A 329 -19.79 6.07 -4.93
CA LEU A 329 -19.71 5.84 -6.36
C LEU A 329 -19.38 7.13 -7.12
N GLU A 330 -20.00 8.26 -6.75
CA GLU A 330 -19.67 9.57 -7.32
C GLU A 330 -18.20 9.96 -7.04
N LYS A 331 -17.73 9.72 -5.81
CA LYS A 331 -16.33 9.96 -5.43
C LYS A 331 -15.38 9.02 -6.18
N LEU A 332 -15.75 7.76 -6.33
CA LEU A 332 -14.98 6.76 -7.06
C LEU A 332 -14.83 7.13 -8.53
N GLN A 333 -15.91 7.55 -9.19
CA GLN A 333 -15.88 8.06 -10.57
C GLN A 333 -14.92 9.24 -10.70
N TYR A 334 -15.01 10.22 -9.79
CA TYR A 334 -14.12 11.37 -9.78
C TYR A 334 -12.65 10.97 -9.66
N LEU A 335 -12.31 10.03 -8.77
CA LEU A 335 -10.96 9.52 -8.62
C LEU A 335 -10.49 8.78 -9.88
N LEU A 336 -11.31 7.88 -10.43
CA LEU A 336 -10.98 7.12 -11.64
C LEU A 336 -10.70 8.05 -12.83
N ASP A 337 -11.58 9.03 -13.07
CA ASP A 337 -11.42 10.00 -14.15
C ASP A 337 -10.13 10.81 -14.00
N ARG A 338 -9.81 11.26 -12.77
CA ARG A 338 -8.56 12.01 -12.53
C ARG A 338 -7.32 11.17 -12.73
N VAL A 339 -7.32 9.91 -12.26
CA VAL A 339 -6.20 8.98 -12.43
C VAL A 339 -5.99 8.64 -13.90
N ILE A 340 -7.07 8.37 -14.63
CA ILE A 340 -7.02 8.12 -16.08
C ILE A 340 -6.45 9.34 -16.79
N ASN A 341 -6.93 10.54 -16.50
CA ASN A 341 -6.43 11.77 -17.12
C ASN A 341 -4.95 12.05 -16.80
N LEU A 342 -4.52 11.82 -15.56
CA LEU A 342 -3.13 11.96 -15.14
C LEU A 342 -2.23 11.00 -15.92
N LEU A 343 -2.61 9.73 -15.99
CA LEU A 343 -1.82 8.70 -16.67
C LEU A 343 -1.88 8.81 -18.19
N ALA A 344 -3.04 9.16 -18.77
CA ALA A 344 -3.18 9.42 -20.20
C ALA A 344 -2.29 10.59 -20.63
N ALA A 345 -2.24 11.67 -19.83
CA ALA A 345 -1.32 12.79 -20.05
C ALA A 345 0.16 12.37 -20.03
N ARG A 346 0.53 11.43 -19.15
CA ARG A 346 1.89 10.89 -19.05
C ARG A 346 2.32 10.10 -20.30
N TYR A 347 1.37 9.46 -20.98
CA TYR A 347 1.62 8.59 -22.13
C TYR A 347 1.22 9.20 -23.48
N ASP A 348 0.87 10.49 -23.52
CA ASP A 348 0.36 11.19 -24.71
C ASP A 348 -0.88 10.50 -25.34
N LEU A 349 -1.75 9.94 -24.50
CA LEU A 349 -3.01 9.33 -24.93
C LEU A 349 -4.18 10.33 -24.93
N ASP A 350 -5.21 9.98 -25.67
CA ASP A 350 -6.50 10.67 -25.67
C ASP A 350 -7.08 10.76 -24.26
N ARG A 351 -7.54 11.95 -23.86
CA ARG A 351 -8.12 12.21 -22.53
C ARG A 351 -9.65 12.12 -22.49
N ASP A 352 -10.28 11.84 -23.62
CA ASP A 352 -11.73 11.70 -23.75
C ASP A 352 -12.21 10.26 -23.51
N VAL A 353 -11.31 9.34 -23.13
CA VAL A 353 -11.60 7.92 -22.85
C VAL A 353 -12.82 7.76 -21.93
N SER A 354 -12.83 8.48 -20.81
CA SER A 354 -13.93 8.46 -19.85
C SER A 354 -15.26 8.87 -20.48
N GLN A 355 -15.25 9.82 -21.40
CA GLN A 355 -16.44 10.27 -22.11
C GLN A 355 -16.85 9.25 -23.18
N ARG A 356 -15.90 8.67 -23.93
CA ARG A 356 -16.18 7.62 -24.93
C ARG A 356 -16.82 6.38 -24.30
N ILE A 357 -16.33 5.94 -23.14
CA ILE A 357 -16.92 4.81 -22.40
C ILE A 357 -18.34 5.18 -21.92
N ARG A 358 -18.53 6.40 -21.41
CA ARG A 358 -19.85 6.89 -20.98
C ARG A 358 -20.84 6.91 -22.14
N ASP A 359 -20.45 7.48 -23.28
CA ASP A 359 -21.27 7.58 -24.48
C ASP A 359 -21.63 6.19 -25.04
N HIS A 360 -20.68 5.24 -25.00
CA HIS A 360 -20.91 3.86 -25.40
C HIS A 360 -22.02 3.21 -24.54
N LEU A 361 -21.90 3.28 -23.21
CA LEU A 361 -22.91 2.72 -22.29
C LEU A 361 -24.30 3.35 -22.47
N ILE A 362 -24.36 4.68 -22.67
CA ILE A 362 -25.63 5.37 -22.95
C ILE A 362 -26.22 4.86 -24.27
N SER A 363 -25.40 4.70 -25.31
CA SER A 363 -25.85 4.22 -26.62
C SER A 363 -26.38 2.78 -26.58
N LEU A 364 -25.76 1.91 -25.78
CA LEU A 364 -26.22 0.53 -25.57
C LEU A 364 -27.61 0.51 -24.93
N LYS A 365 -27.82 1.31 -23.86
CA LYS A 365 -29.13 1.40 -23.20
C LYS A 365 -30.20 2.00 -24.10
N ALA A 366 -29.86 2.99 -24.91
CA ALA A 366 -30.80 3.56 -25.88
C ALA A 366 -31.27 2.52 -26.93
N SER A 367 -30.41 1.56 -27.27
CA SER A 367 -30.74 0.50 -28.24
C SER A 367 -31.63 -0.62 -27.68
N SER A 368 -31.69 -0.81 -26.35
CA SER A 368 -32.39 -1.92 -25.71
C SER A 368 -33.87 -1.67 -25.40
N ASN A 369 -34.45 -0.52 -25.80
CA ASN A 369 -35.88 -0.17 -25.60
C ASN A 369 -36.37 -0.26 -24.14
N MET A 370 -35.48 -0.06 -23.15
CA MET A 370 -35.87 0.07 -21.74
C MET A 370 -36.43 1.49 -21.51
N GLU A 371 -37.59 1.62 -20.88
CA GLU A 371 -38.29 2.90 -20.65
C GLU A 371 -37.50 3.90 -19.76
N GLU A 372 -36.35 3.49 -19.22
CA GLU A 372 -35.39 4.30 -18.43
C GLU A 372 -34.14 4.67 -19.26
N VAL A 373 -34.33 5.33 -20.40
CA VAL A 373 -33.29 5.65 -21.40
C VAL A 373 -32.17 6.58 -20.85
N ASP A 374 -32.39 7.24 -19.72
CA ASP A 374 -31.53 8.34 -19.25
C ASP A 374 -30.59 8.01 -18.07
N GLN A 375 -30.66 6.81 -17.48
CA GLN A 375 -29.82 6.47 -16.31
C GLN A 375 -28.59 5.66 -16.73
N LEU A 376 -27.41 6.28 -16.67
CA LEU A 376 -26.11 5.61 -16.80
C LEU A 376 -26.01 4.48 -15.77
N ASP A 377 -25.51 3.31 -16.17
CA ASP A 377 -25.11 2.30 -15.20
C ASP A 377 -23.77 2.74 -14.60
N GLU A 378 -23.85 3.43 -13.46
CA GLU A 378 -22.69 4.00 -12.79
C GLU A 378 -21.71 2.93 -12.27
N GLU A 379 -22.20 1.75 -11.94
CA GLU A 379 -21.35 0.63 -11.53
C GLU A 379 -20.59 0.06 -12.71
N GLN A 380 -21.29 -0.22 -13.82
CA GLN A 380 -20.66 -0.71 -15.05
C GLN A 380 -19.68 0.32 -15.61
N TYR A 381 -19.99 1.61 -15.50
CA TYR A 381 -19.09 2.69 -15.86
C TYR A 381 -17.79 2.63 -15.07
N CYS A 382 -17.86 2.56 -13.73
CA CYS A 382 -16.67 2.39 -12.88
C CYS A 382 -15.87 1.13 -13.22
N ASP A 383 -16.57 0.01 -13.45
CA ASP A 383 -15.96 -1.28 -13.78
C ASP A 383 -15.14 -1.18 -15.09
N LEU A 384 -15.67 -0.50 -16.11
CA LEU A 384 -14.95 -0.28 -17.38
C LEU A 384 -13.78 0.70 -17.25
N LEU A 385 -13.89 1.74 -16.43
CA LEU A 385 -12.75 2.62 -16.13
C LEU A 385 -11.61 1.87 -15.43
N VAL A 386 -11.95 1.00 -14.47
CA VAL A 386 -10.98 0.11 -13.80
C VAL A 386 -10.36 -0.86 -14.80
N LEU A 387 -11.15 -1.44 -15.71
CA LEU A 387 -10.64 -2.31 -16.76
C LEU A 387 -9.68 -1.57 -17.69
N TYR A 388 -10.02 -0.36 -18.12
CA TYR A 388 -9.15 0.49 -18.94
C TYR A 388 -7.82 0.78 -18.24
N LEU A 389 -7.86 1.15 -16.95
CA LEU A 389 -6.65 1.35 -16.14
C LEU A 389 -5.77 0.10 -16.13
N ARG A 390 -6.35 -1.10 -16.03
CA ARG A 390 -5.62 -2.37 -15.99
C ARG A 390 -5.07 -2.79 -17.35
N GLU A 391 -5.87 -2.75 -18.41
CA GLU A 391 -5.47 -3.25 -19.73
C GLU A 391 -4.53 -2.30 -20.45
N VAL A 392 -4.81 -0.99 -20.42
CA VAL A 392 -4.08 0.02 -21.21
C VAL A 392 -2.98 0.67 -20.39
N LEU A 393 -3.33 1.23 -19.23
CA LEU A 393 -2.41 1.98 -18.38
C LEU A 393 -1.60 1.07 -17.43
N THR A 394 -1.90 -0.23 -17.42
CA THR A 394 -1.32 -1.26 -16.51
C THR A 394 -1.17 -0.75 -15.09
N TYR A 395 -2.25 -0.15 -14.61
CA TYR A 395 -2.39 0.40 -13.29
C TYR A 395 -3.48 -0.37 -12.55
N ASP A 396 -3.15 -0.87 -11.38
CA ASP A 396 -4.11 -1.54 -10.51
C ASP A 396 -4.70 -0.52 -9.53
N PHE A 397 -5.95 -0.16 -9.78
CA PHE A 397 -6.67 0.86 -9.01
C PHE A 397 -6.81 0.48 -7.54
N TRP A 398 -7.19 -0.75 -7.23
CA TRP A 398 -7.45 -1.15 -5.84
C TRP A 398 -6.16 -1.34 -5.05
N LYS A 399 -5.08 -1.79 -5.71
CA LYS A 399 -3.75 -1.87 -5.09
C LYS A 399 -2.94 -0.57 -5.15
N ARG A 400 -3.43 0.48 -5.82
CA ARG A 400 -2.74 1.76 -6.06
C ARG A 400 -1.33 1.56 -6.62
N LYS A 401 -1.20 0.66 -7.59
CA LYS A 401 0.11 0.18 -8.05
C LYS A 401 0.22 0.25 -9.56
N HIS A 402 1.25 0.95 -10.03
CA HIS A 402 1.64 0.99 -11.43
C HIS A 402 2.58 -0.17 -11.77
N TYR A 403 2.39 -0.77 -12.94
CA TYR A 403 3.26 -1.81 -13.49
C TYR A 403 3.85 -1.33 -14.82
N GLY A 404 5.09 -1.72 -15.13
CA GLY A 404 5.68 -1.34 -16.42
C GLY A 404 5.07 -2.07 -17.62
N CYS A 405 4.38 -3.20 -17.40
CA CYS A 405 3.67 -3.92 -18.45
C CYS A 405 2.51 -4.75 -17.89
N TYR A 406 1.65 -5.22 -18.78
CA TYR A 406 0.44 -5.97 -18.43
C TYR A 406 0.76 -7.33 -17.81
N LEU A 407 1.82 -8.00 -18.27
CA LEU A 407 2.23 -9.29 -17.71
C LEU A 407 2.75 -9.17 -16.28
N ALA A 408 3.44 -8.08 -15.95
CA ALA A 408 3.85 -7.81 -14.57
C ALA A 408 2.63 -7.61 -13.65
N LEU A 409 1.57 -6.97 -14.16
CA LEU A 409 0.30 -6.82 -13.45
C LEU A 409 -0.37 -8.19 -13.25
N LEU A 410 -0.45 -9.03 -14.29
CA LEU A 410 -1.03 -10.37 -14.19
C LEU A 410 -0.25 -11.32 -13.25
N GLN A 411 1.06 -11.13 -13.09
CA GLN A 411 1.82 -11.90 -12.10
C GLN A 411 1.43 -11.58 -10.64
N ASP A 412 0.95 -10.36 -10.38
CA ASP A 412 0.48 -9.94 -9.07
C ASP A 412 -1.01 -10.24 -8.89
N THR A 413 -1.86 -9.71 -9.80
CA THR A 413 -3.33 -9.83 -9.84
C THR A 413 -3.83 -10.51 -11.13
N PRO A 414 -3.63 -11.84 -11.27
CA PRO A 414 -3.97 -12.57 -12.49
C PRO A 414 -5.47 -12.56 -12.80
N SER A 415 -6.30 -12.81 -11.79
CA SER A 415 -7.76 -12.96 -11.94
C SER A 415 -8.53 -11.66 -11.69
N GLY A 416 -7.82 -10.55 -11.49
CA GLY A 416 -8.44 -9.26 -11.20
C GLY A 416 -9.27 -9.27 -9.92
N TYR A 417 -10.47 -8.70 -10.02
CA TYR A 417 -11.31 -8.35 -8.89
C TYR A 417 -12.71 -8.92 -9.05
N VAL A 418 -13.38 -9.19 -7.93
CA VAL A 418 -14.80 -9.54 -7.89
C VAL A 418 -15.52 -8.72 -6.81
N LYS A 419 -16.73 -8.25 -7.11
CA LYS A 419 -17.56 -7.57 -6.11
C LYS A 419 -18.12 -8.59 -5.11
N THR A 420 -18.30 -8.16 -3.87
CA THR A 420 -19.10 -8.91 -2.88
C THR A 420 -20.59 -8.90 -3.32
N GLN A 421 -21.42 -9.81 -2.80
CA GLN A 421 -22.86 -9.92 -3.12
C GLN A 421 -23.56 -8.54 -3.24
N LYS A 422 -24.55 -8.46 -4.14
CA LYS A 422 -25.30 -7.23 -4.42
C LYS A 422 -25.68 -6.49 -3.13
N ILE A 423 -25.38 -5.20 -3.11
CA ILE A 423 -25.68 -4.30 -1.99
C ILE A 423 -27.19 -4.22 -1.86
N GLU A 424 -27.72 -4.61 -0.70
CA GLU A 424 -29.13 -4.39 -0.36
C GLU A 424 -29.34 -2.92 0.01
N ASP A 425 -30.53 -2.36 -0.24
CA ASP A 425 -30.85 -0.95 0.07
C ASP A 425 -30.69 -0.58 1.57
N THR A 426 -30.62 -1.58 2.45
CA THR A 426 -30.40 -1.43 3.90
C THR A 426 -28.93 -1.59 4.32
N TYR A 427 -27.99 -1.60 3.37
CA TYR A 427 -26.57 -1.75 3.68
C TYR A 427 -26.02 -0.52 4.40
N GLU A 428 -25.50 -0.74 5.61
CA GLU A 428 -24.74 0.26 6.37
C GLU A 428 -23.27 -0.17 6.39
N PRO A 429 -22.34 0.68 5.89
CA PRO A 429 -20.93 0.34 5.90
C PRO A 429 -20.40 0.27 7.33
N THR A 430 -19.59 -0.75 7.59
CA THR A 430 -18.89 -0.86 8.88
C THR A 430 -17.87 0.28 9.04
N GLN A 431 -17.45 0.51 10.28
CA GLN A 431 -16.38 1.48 10.55
C GLN A 431 -15.09 1.10 9.81
N GLU A 432 -14.75 -0.18 9.74
CA GLU A 432 -13.57 -0.68 9.00
C GLU A 432 -13.65 -0.38 7.51
N GLU A 433 -14.82 -0.58 6.90
CA GLU A 433 -15.07 -0.27 5.50
C GLU A 433 -15.03 1.23 5.20
N THR A 434 -15.55 2.05 6.12
CA THR A 434 -15.48 3.51 6.00
C THR A 434 -14.04 4.01 6.07
N VAL A 435 -13.24 3.43 6.99
CA VAL A 435 -11.80 3.70 7.08
C VAL A 435 -11.07 3.22 5.83
N LEU A 436 -11.44 2.06 5.27
CA LEU A 436 -10.86 1.54 4.03
C LEU A 436 -11.07 2.50 2.85
N PHE A 437 -12.27 3.06 2.70
CA PHE A 437 -12.56 4.06 1.67
C PHE A 437 -11.76 5.35 1.90
N SER A 438 -11.75 5.85 3.15
CA SER A 438 -11.01 7.07 3.52
C SER A 438 -9.52 6.94 3.24
N ASN A 439 -8.93 5.76 3.50
CA ASN A 439 -7.53 5.48 3.19
C ASN A 439 -7.29 5.42 1.68
N LEU A 440 -8.23 4.88 0.90
CA LEU A 440 -8.14 4.90 -0.56
C LEU A 440 -8.13 6.34 -1.09
N GLU A 441 -9.05 7.18 -0.60
CA GLU A 441 -9.11 8.60 -0.96
C GLU A 441 -7.82 9.34 -0.62
N PHE A 442 -7.29 9.13 0.59
CA PHE A 442 -6.04 9.74 1.02
C PHE A 442 -4.87 9.35 0.12
N ASP A 443 -4.73 8.06 -0.20
CA ASP A 443 -3.66 7.60 -1.08
C ASP A 443 -3.77 8.19 -2.49
N TYR A 444 -4.98 8.33 -3.03
CA TYR A 444 -5.18 9.00 -4.31
C TYR A 444 -4.95 10.50 -4.25
N SER A 445 -5.28 11.16 -3.14
CA SER A 445 -4.93 12.57 -2.96
C SER A 445 -3.41 12.76 -2.98
N CYS A 446 -2.64 11.84 -2.38
CA CYS A 446 -1.17 11.87 -2.44
C CYS A 446 -0.66 11.77 -3.89
N LEU A 447 -1.33 11.00 -4.74
CA LEU A 447 -0.96 10.82 -6.14
C LEU A 447 -1.39 12.00 -7.01
N LEU A 448 -2.61 12.49 -6.83
CA LEU A 448 -3.26 13.46 -7.71
C LEU A 448 -2.97 14.92 -7.32
N ASP A 449 -2.79 15.18 -6.02
CA ASP A 449 -2.72 16.52 -5.42
C ASP A 449 -1.54 16.63 -4.44
N SER A 450 -0.41 16.00 -4.78
CA SER A 450 0.78 15.85 -3.91
C SER A 450 1.28 17.15 -3.26
N ALA A 451 1.08 18.30 -3.92
CA ALA A 451 1.48 19.61 -3.41
C ALA A 451 0.60 20.13 -2.24
N THR A 452 -0.60 19.59 -2.06
CA THR A 452 -1.58 20.05 -1.06
C THR A 452 -1.75 19.10 0.12
N VAL A 453 -1.27 17.86 -0.03
CA VAL A 453 -1.45 16.81 0.98
C VAL A 453 -0.40 16.95 2.09
N ASP A 454 -0.86 16.83 3.33
CA ASP A 454 0.02 16.74 4.49
C ASP A 454 0.69 15.37 4.57
N LEU A 455 1.92 15.29 4.03
CA LEU A 455 2.73 14.08 4.06
C LEU A 455 3.36 13.80 5.43
N SER A 456 3.20 14.69 6.42
CA SER A 456 3.73 14.46 7.77
C SER A 456 3.11 13.22 8.42
N VAL A 457 1.86 12.88 8.06
CA VAL A 457 1.17 11.64 8.46
C VAL A 457 1.95 10.38 8.04
N LEU A 458 2.66 10.44 6.92
CA LEU A 458 3.52 9.37 6.40
C LEU A 458 4.96 9.45 6.94
N GLY A 459 5.22 10.36 7.89
CA GLY A 459 6.56 10.61 8.44
C GLY A 459 7.45 11.48 7.55
N ALA A 460 6.90 12.12 6.51
CA ALA A 460 7.66 13.08 5.73
C ALA A 460 7.99 14.32 6.58
N ARG A 461 9.19 14.86 6.38
CA ARG A 461 9.62 16.13 6.99
C ARG A 461 9.98 17.12 5.89
N PRO A 462 9.76 18.43 6.10
CA PRO A 462 10.20 19.44 5.15
C PRO A 462 11.69 19.30 4.83
N ALA A 463 12.06 19.43 3.56
CA ALA A 463 13.45 19.31 3.13
C ALA A 463 14.35 20.33 3.85
N GLU A 464 13.87 21.55 4.04
CA GLU A 464 14.56 22.63 4.75
C GLU A 464 14.91 22.25 6.19
N GLU A 465 13.95 21.69 6.94
CA GLU A 465 14.17 21.22 8.32
C GLU A 465 15.25 20.13 8.37
N MET A 466 15.20 19.19 7.41
CA MET A 466 16.19 18.10 7.35
C MET A 466 17.58 18.58 6.96
N VAL A 467 17.67 19.55 6.05
CA VAL A 467 18.93 20.19 5.65
C VAL A 467 19.51 20.94 6.84
N GLU A 468 18.73 21.75 7.55
CA GLU A 468 19.17 22.47 8.75
C GLU A 468 19.69 21.50 9.82
N LYS A 469 18.94 20.43 10.11
CA LYS A 469 19.34 19.40 11.08
C LYS A 469 20.67 18.73 10.70
N LYS A 470 20.88 18.41 9.42
CA LYS A 470 22.15 17.84 8.94
C LYS A 470 23.29 18.86 8.99
N ILE A 471 23.03 20.13 8.69
CA ILE A 471 24.01 21.21 8.83
C ILE A 471 24.42 21.38 10.30
N GLU A 472 23.47 21.37 11.23
CA GLU A 472 23.74 21.46 12.66
C GLU A 472 24.55 20.27 13.16
N ALA A 473 24.20 19.06 12.73
CA ALA A 473 24.97 17.85 13.07
C ALA A 473 26.40 17.88 12.51
N ALA A 474 26.61 18.54 11.37
CA ALA A 474 27.93 18.69 10.75
C ALA A 474 28.78 19.79 11.39
N ILE A 475 28.23 20.63 12.29
CA ILE A 475 28.94 21.73 12.95
C ILE A 475 29.11 21.42 14.43
N GLY A 476 30.32 21.08 14.82
CA GLY A 476 30.68 20.82 16.22
C GLY A 476 31.10 22.11 16.92
N LYS A 477 30.54 22.39 18.11
CA LYS A 477 31.03 23.46 18.98
C LYS A 477 32.27 22.97 19.73
N GLU A 478 33.42 23.59 19.49
CA GLU A 478 34.67 23.29 20.24
C GLU A 478 34.84 24.19 21.46
N ASP A 479 34.59 25.49 21.29
CA ASP A 479 34.67 26.52 22.34
C ASP A 479 33.45 27.45 22.26
N GLU A 480 33.28 28.34 23.25
CA GLU A 480 32.19 29.35 23.28
C GLU A 480 32.12 30.22 22.01
N GLN A 481 33.25 30.44 21.34
CA GLN A 481 33.36 31.25 20.13
C GLN A 481 33.99 30.49 18.95
N LYS A 482 34.07 29.16 19.00
CA LYS A 482 34.66 28.38 17.90
C LYS A 482 33.82 27.18 17.53
N TYR A 483 33.49 27.12 16.25
CA TYR A 483 32.73 26.07 15.62
C TYR A 483 33.58 25.40 14.55
N ARG A 484 33.61 24.08 14.51
CA ARG A 484 34.32 23.30 13.51
C ARG A 484 33.33 22.67 12.55
N CYS A 485 33.61 22.81 11.25
CA CYS A 485 32.92 22.04 10.22
C CYS A 485 33.49 20.62 10.16
N HIS A 486 32.61 19.62 10.15
CA HIS A 486 32.93 18.19 10.04
C HIS A 486 32.46 17.58 8.70
N VAL A 487 32.24 18.42 7.68
CA VAL A 487 31.85 17.95 6.34
C VAL A 487 33.07 17.34 5.64
N GLY A 488 33.05 16.03 5.42
CA GLY A 488 34.13 15.30 4.75
C GLY A 488 35.46 15.44 5.50
N GLU A 489 36.49 15.91 4.81
CA GLU A 489 37.83 16.17 5.38
C GLU A 489 38.03 17.65 5.78
N CYS A 490 36.97 18.46 5.80
CA CYS A 490 37.06 19.86 6.19
C CYS A 490 37.44 19.98 7.68
N THR A 491 38.38 20.88 7.99
CA THR A 491 38.79 21.18 9.37
C THR A 491 38.72 22.68 9.69
N LYS A 492 37.97 23.44 8.90
CA LYS A 492 37.84 24.90 9.06
C LYS A 492 37.12 25.24 10.36
N LEU A 493 37.56 26.35 10.97
CA LEU A 493 37.02 26.90 12.21
C LEU A 493 36.34 28.25 11.93
N PHE A 494 35.21 28.46 12.58
CA PHE A 494 34.36 29.64 12.43
C PHE A 494 34.08 30.26 13.79
N LEU A 495 33.92 31.58 13.83
CA LEU A 495 33.73 32.35 15.06
C LEU A 495 32.27 32.39 15.55
N GLY A 496 31.34 31.86 14.76
CA GLY A 496 29.94 31.85 15.10
C GLY A 496 29.18 30.78 14.33
N PRO A 497 28.01 30.36 14.83
CA PRO A 497 27.22 29.31 14.23
C PRO A 497 26.51 29.78 12.95
N GLU A 498 26.47 31.07 12.64
CA GLU A 498 25.81 31.63 11.44
C GLU A 498 26.77 31.76 10.25
N ILE A 499 28.08 31.68 10.47
CA ILE A 499 29.09 31.62 9.40
C ILE A 499 29.21 30.16 8.98
N ARG A 500 28.14 29.63 8.39
CA ARG A 500 28.04 28.25 7.88
C ARG A 500 28.42 28.19 6.41
#